data_AF-A0A0D0CWS4-F1
#
_entry.id   AF-A0A0D0CWS4-F1
#
_cell.length_a   1.000
_cell.length_b   1.000
_cell.length_c   1.000
_cell.angle_alpha   90.00
_cell.angle_beta   90.00
_cell.angle_gamma   90.00
#
_symmetry.space_group_name_H-M   'P 1'
#
loop_
_entity.id
_entity.type
_entity.pdbx_description
1 polymer ?
#
loop_
_entity_poly.entity_id
_entity_poly.type
_entity_poly.pdbx_seq_one_letter_code
_entity_poly.pdbx_strand_id
1 'polypeptide(L)'
;ESLKAIRQTLHGAWTKLANQGKAPQMWGTLSASGSELFTSLMEAAHPLFKLVEDSWKLKIFATHSYPSWHATHLNVNCQLLPKGKKKC
;
A
#
# COMPACT_ATOMS: atom_id res chain seq x y z
N GLU A 1 -16.23 -6.42 8.36
CA GLU A 1 -14.79 -6.16 8.12
C GLU A 1 -14.18 -5.33 9.24
N SER A 2 -12.96 -5.66 9.65
CA SER A 2 -12.25 -4.89 10.69
C SER A 2 -11.20 -3.98 10.06
N LEU A 3 -11.05 -2.75 10.58
CA LEU A 3 -10.00 -1.81 10.12
C LEU A 3 -8.59 -2.43 10.21
N LYS A 4 -8.38 -3.36 11.15
CA LYS A 4 -7.13 -4.11 11.30
C LYS A 4 -6.85 -5.00 10.09
N ALA A 5 -7.85 -5.75 9.60
CA ALA A 5 -7.70 -6.61 8.44
C ALA A 5 -7.41 -5.79 7.17
N ILE A 6 -8.11 -4.66 6.99
CA ILE A 6 -7.88 -3.75 5.86
C ILE A 6 -6.44 -3.23 5.87
N ARG A 7 -5.93 -2.77 7.02
CA ARG A 7 -4.53 -2.31 7.16
C ARG A 7 -3.51 -3.41 6.85
N GLN A 8 -3.76 -4.64 7.29
CA GLN A 8 -2.88 -5.78 7.01
C GLN A 8 -2.79 -6.07 5.52
N THR A 9 -3.93 -6.07 4.82
CA THR A 9 -3.95 -6.21 3.35
C THR A 9 -3.20 -5.06 2.68
N LEU A 10 -3.40 -3.83 3.16
CA LEU A 10 -2.73 -2.63 2.65
C LEU A 10 -1.21 -2.73 2.74
N HIS A 11 -0.69 -3.13 3.91
CA HIS A 11 0.74 -3.36 4.09
C HIS A 11 1.27 -4.47 3.16
N GLY A 12 0.49 -5.53 2.97
CA GLY A 12 0.81 -6.59 2.02
C GLY A 12 0.87 -6.09 0.57
N ALA A 13 -0.10 -5.26 0.17
CA ALA A 13 -0.16 -4.68 -1.15
C ALA A 13 1.02 -3.72 -1.42
N TRP A 14 1.37 -2.87 -0.46
CA TRP A 14 2.55 -2.02 -0.54
C TRP A 14 3.86 -2.80 -0.61
N THR A 15 3.97 -3.89 0.16
CA THR A 15 5.13 -4.79 0.10
C THR A 15 5.25 -5.42 -1.29
N LYS A 16 4.14 -5.88 -1.89
CA LYS A 16 4.12 -6.42 -3.25
C LYS A 16 4.52 -5.36 -4.29
N LEU A 17 4.03 -4.14 -4.16
CA LEU A 17 4.43 -3.02 -5.03
C LEU A 17 5.93 -2.74 -4.93
N ALA A 18 6.47 -2.69 -3.70
CA ALA A 18 7.89 -2.44 -3.48
C ALA A 18 8.77 -3.57 -4.04
N ASN A 19 8.36 -4.83 -3.87
CA ASN A 19 9.03 -5.98 -4.47
C ASN A 19 9.07 -5.92 -6.01
N GLN A 20 8.07 -5.30 -6.63
CA GLN A 20 8.00 -5.11 -8.08
C GLN A 20 8.65 -3.79 -8.55
N GLY A 21 9.28 -3.02 -7.66
CA GLY A 21 9.84 -1.70 -8.01
C GLY A 21 8.80 -0.65 -8.40
N LYS A 22 7.54 -0.87 -8.03
CA LYS A 22 6.39 0.01 -8.33
C LYS A 22 5.93 0.84 -7.13
N ALA A 23 6.60 0.72 -5.99
CA ALA A 23 6.32 1.55 -4.83
C ALA A 23 6.78 3.00 -5.10
N PRO A 24 5.89 3.99 -4.97
CA PRO A 24 6.23 5.38 -5.23
C PRO A 24 6.83 6.04 -3.99
N GLN A 25 7.62 7.10 -4.18
CA GLN A 25 8.13 7.90 -3.05
C GLN A 25 6.99 8.56 -2.26
N MET A 26 5.94 8.99 -2.96
CA MET A 26 4.72 9.52 -2.38
C MET A 26 3.53 8.75 -2.96
N TRP A 27 2.55 8.42 -2.14
CA TRP A 27 1.40 7.65 -2.62
C TRP A 27 0.65 8.34 -3.76
N GLY A 28 0.61 9.68 -3.76
CA GLY A 28 0.02 10.48 -4.83
C GLY A 28 0.75 10.42 -6.17
N THR A 29 1.99 9.90 -6.22
CA THR A 29 2.76 9.72 -7.45
C THR A 29 2.80 8.25 -7.92
N LEU A 30 1.87 7.42 -7.41
CA LEU A 30 1.72 6.04 -7.84
C LEU A 30 1.39 5.99 -9.34
N SER A 31 2.12 5.17 -10.10
CA SER A 31 1.86 4.97 -11.52
C SER A 31 0.50 4.32 -11.75
N ALA A 32 -0.08 4.49 -12.95
CA ALA A 32 -1.36 3.87 -13.30
C ALA A 32 -1.32 2.33 -13.11
N SER A 33 -0.24 1.67 -13.54
CA SER A 33 -0.06 0.22 -13.38
C SER A 33 0.16 -0.22 -11.92
N GLY A 34 0.73 0.65 -11.08
CA GLY A 34 0.82 0.41 -9.63
C GLY A 34 -0.54 0.59 -8.94
N SER A 35 -1.32 1.58 -9.37
CA SER A 35 -2.67 1.86 -8.88
C SER A 35 -3.64 0.72 -9.21
N GLU A 36 -3.57 0.20 -10.44
CA GLU A 36 -4.37 -0.95 -10.87
C GLU A 36 -4.04 -2.18 -10.03
N LEU A 37 -2.75 -2.53 -9.90
CA LEU A 37 -2.31 -3.65 -9.08
C LEU A 37 -2.74 -3.51 -7.61
N PHE A 38 -2.58 -2.31 -7.02
CA PHE A 38 -3.02 -2.04 -5.66
C PHE A 38 -4.51 -2.25 -5.50
N THR A 39 -5.31 -1.70 -6.41
CA THR A 39 -6.77 -1.80 -6.39
C THR A 39 -7.21 -3.26 -6.53
N SER A 40 -6.65 -4.01 -7.49
CA SER A 40 -6.94 -5.44 -7.65
C SER A 40 -6.61 -6.26 -6.40
N LEU A 41 -5.49 -5.98 -5.72
CA LEU A 41 -5.12 -6.67 -4.47
C LEU A 41 -6.08 -6.36 -3.33
N MET A 42 -6.52 -5.11 -3.21
CA MET A 42 -7.47 -4.70 -2.18
C MET A 42 -8.86 -5.25 -2.43
N GLU A 43 -9.33 -5.22 -3.67
CA GLU A 43 -10.63 -5.76 -4.09
C GLU A 43 -10.72 -7.28 -3.98
N ALA A 44 -9.62 -7.99 -4.25
CA ALA A 44 -9.55 -9.44 -4.10
C ALA A 44 -9.69 -9.86 -2.63
N ALA A 45 -9.12 -9.09 -1.71
CA ALA A 45 -9.19 -9.37 -0.27
C ALA A 45 -10.44 -8.80 0.40
N HIS A 46 -10.95 -7.67 -0.10
CA HIS A 46 -12.09 -6.94 0.45
C HIS A 46 -13.04 -6.57 -0.70
N PRO A 47 -13.97 -7.47 -1.05
CA PRO A 47 -14.92 -7.25 -2.15
C PRO A 47 -15.76 -5.96 -1.99
N LEU A 48 -15.88 -5.43 -0.77
CA LEU A 48 -16.51 -4.14 -0.48
C LEU A 48 -15.93 -3.00 -1.32
N PHE A 49 -14.63 -3.03 -1.66
CA PHE A 49 -14.02 -1.98 -2.49
C PHE A 49 -14.43 -2.07 -3.97
N LYS A 50 -14.88 -3.25 -4.46
CA LYS A 50 -15.47 -3.37 -5.81
C LYS A 50 -16.81 -2.66 -5.93
N LEU A 51 -17.52 -2.52 -4.80
CA LEU A 51 -18.86 -1.92 -4.76
C LEU A 51 -18.82 -0.40 -4.63
N VAL A 52 -17.65 0.18 -4.37
CA VAL A 52 -17.49 1.63 -4.19
C VAL A 52 -16.89 2.22 -5.45
N GLU A 53 -17.67 3.06 -6.12
CA GLU A 53 -17.23 3.80 -7.29
C GLU A 53 -15.91 4.55 -7.01
N ASP A 54 -14.96 4.39 -7.94
CA ASP A 54 -13.60 4.95 -7.94
C ASP A 54 -12.69 4.60 -6.76
N SER A 55 -13.16 3.76 -5.83
CA SER A 55 -12.41 3.38 -4.63
C SER A 55 -11.82 4.58 -3.89
N TRP A 56 -12.49 5.75 -3.94
CA TRP A 56 -11.92 7.02 -3.46
C TRP A 56 -11.59 6.97 -1.96
N LYS A 57 -12.42 6.29 -1.16
CA LYS A 57 -12.16 6.06 0.28
C LYS A 57 -10.89 5.24 0.50
N LEU A 58 -10.65 4.23 -0.33
CA LEU A 58 -9.45 3.41 -0.27
C LEU A 58 -8.22 4.24 -0.66
N LYS A 59 -8.31 5.07 -1.70
CA LYS A 59 -7.25 5.98 -2.11
C LYS A 59 -6.89 6.96 -0.99
N ILE A 60 -7.89 7.62 -0.38
CA ILE A 60 -7.67 8.54 0.75
C ILE A 60 -7.02 7.79 1.93
N PHE A 61 -7.56 6.63 2.30
CA PHE A 61 -7.04 5.86 3.43
C PHE A 61 -5.59 5.43 3.21
N ALA A 62 -5.25 5.00 2.00
CA ALA A 62 -3.90 4.67 1.60
C ALA A 62 -2.99 5.91 1.62
N THR A 63 -3.43 7.06 1.09
CA THR A 63 -2.67 8.33 1.14
C THR A 63 -2.31 8.74 2.57
N HIS A 64 -3.24 8.64 3.52
CA HIS A 64 -2.97 9.00 4.92
C HIS A 64 -2.10 7.98 5.65
N SER A 65 -2.19 6.69 5.29
CA SER A 65 -1.50 5.62 6.01
C SER A 65 -0.13 5.29 5.42
N TYR A 66 0.11 5.62 4.14
CA TYR A 66 1.33 5.28 3.41
C TYR A 66 2.59 5.90 4.02
N PRO A 67 2.64 7.19 4.40
CA PRO A 67 3.86 7.80 4.93
C PRO A 67 4.42 7.07 6.15
N SER A 68 3.54 6.68 7.08
CA SER A 68 3.90 5.93 8.29
C SER A 68 4.49 4.55 7.97
N TRP A 69 3.92 3.86 6.98
CA TRP A 69 4.44 2.58 6.52
C TRP A 69 5.74 2.73 5.75
N HIS A 70 5.81 3.68 4.81
CA HIS A 70 6.98 3.99 4.00
C HIS A 70 8.20 4.27 4.87
N ALA A 71 8.07 5.14 5.87
CA ALA A 71 9.15 5.46 6.81
C ALA A 71 9.71 4.25 7.57
N THR A 72 8.90 3.21 7.75
CA THR A 72 9.28 2.00 8.51
C THR A 72 9.80 0.88 7.61
N HIS A 73 9.41 0.85 6.34
CA HIS A 73 9.62 -0.31 5.45
C HIS A 73 10.45 -0.02 4.21
N LEU A 74 10.58 1.24 3.79
CA LEU A 74 11.30 1.62 2.59
C LEU A 74 12.51 2.50 2.93
N ASN A 75 13.59 2.33 2.17
CA ASN A 75 14.72 3.25 2.19
C ASN A 75 14.47 4.47 1.31
N VAL A 76 15.43 5.40 1.25
CA VAL A 76 15.36 6.63 0.42
C VAL A 76 15.18 6.33 -1.07
N ASN A 77 15.53 5.12 -1.52
CA ASN A 77 15.39 4.66 -2.90
C ASN A 77 14.10 3.83 -3.12
N CYS A 78 13.10 3.90 -2.24
CA CYS A 78 11.86 3.12 -2.31
C CYS A 78 12.03 1.59 -2.31
N GLN A 79 13.17 1.08 -1.83
CA GLN A 79 13.43 -0.36 -1.74
C GLN A 79 13.11 -0.85 -0.32
N LEU A 80 12.61 -2.08 -0.22
CA LEU A 80 12.32 -2.70 1.08
C LEU A 80 13.58 -2.77 1.94
N LEU A 81 13.45 -2.31 3.18
CA LEU A 81 14.47 -2.52 4.18
C LEU A 81 14.60 -4.03 4.45
N PRO A 82 15.83 -4.56 4.57
CA PRO A 82 16.03 -5.94 4.95
C PRO A 82 15.35 -6.19 6.30
N LYS A 83 14.52 -7.22 6.39
CA LYS A 83 13.85 -7.59 7.65
C LYS A 83 14.90 -8.05 8.65
N GLY A 84 15.36 -7.11 9.49
CA GLY A 84 16.31 -7.42 10.55
C GLY A 84 17.29 -6.32 10.92
N LYS A 85 16.80 -5.15 11.35
CA LYS A 85 17.43 -4.40 12.45
C LYS A 85 16.29 -3.70 13.21
N LYS A 86 15.87 -4.30 14.33
CA LYS A 86 15.27 -3.51 15.41
C LYS A 86 16.29 -2.40 15.72
N LYS A 87 15.97 -1.15 15.39
CA LYS A 87 16.70 -0.02 15.96
C LYS A 87 16.06 0.24 17.32
N CYS A 88 16.93 0.33 18.33
CA CYS A 88 16.65 0.38 19.76
C CYS A 88 15.50 1.30 20.16
#